data_AF-A0A109W7I9-F1
#
_entry.id   AF-A0A109W7I9-F1
#
_cell.length_a   1.000
_cell.length_b   1.000
_cell.length_c   1.000
_cell.angle_alpha   90.00
_cell.angle_beta   90.00
_cell.angle_gamma   90.00
#
_symmetry.space_group_name_H-M   'P 1'
#
loop_
_entity.id
_entity.type
_entity.pdbx_description
1 polymer ?
#
loop_
_entity_poly.entity_id
_entity_poly.type
_entity_poly.pdbx_seq_one_letter_code
_entity_poly.pdbx_strand_id
1 'polypeptide(L)'
;MDKINKKVMELTENLLSINKNIFSELLIDNFNSKTLEKIFFENTKSSKNFFEKEVKIILEIKKGNKNILKKLINFNNEYVKKNYLNLKEQEYLEEFKKNKIRRIFGRGINPEQMILYILSTNEMSNYLDFFKKEYLICTQNFKESTAEIFKEAPFVNEMFKDKNFKKEFQNYIETKFKNTKNRNLEKISKKYSLELDKESKSFFVPVEYITFFDEKIKECFEMSEKFKTGFEVFNTNSHKMSETEKELEEIMVEMEKIEEENIFFISEHDKLEKENKELKQSLKKQKDSKTEKTIEKLQKEIEKLKNKIEKLNEKITNMEQDEKTEILENINIKEVSEEKFLNFKNKNVKVVGGKWNSQSIEKAKEYALEAEFDIEFISAKKVFRNFDKLKNSDIIIFDTSYNSHSAYYKLKSYGLKICRISTSNLEKIKKLNL
;
A
#
# COMPACT_ATOMS: atom_id res chain seq x y z
N MET A 1 -26.38 5.81 -50.27
CA MET A 1 -25.37 5.44 -49.26
C MET A 1 -26.01 5.58 -47.88
N ASP A 2 -26.18 4.48 -47.13
CA ASP A 2 -26.92 4.49 -45.85
C ASP A 2 -26.38 5.48 -44.83
N LYS A 3 -27.26 6.06 -44.00
CA LYS A 3 -26.92 6.99 -42.91
C LYS A 3 -25.83 6.45 -41.96
N ILE A 4 -25.79 5.13 -41.78
CA ILE A 4 -24.77 4.42 -40.98
C ILE A 4 -23.42 4.37 -41.72
N ASN A 5 -23.40 4.25 -43.06
CA ASN A 5 -22.15 4.33 -43.85
C ASN A 5 -21.54 5.72 -43.73
N LYS A 6 -22.39 6.76 -43.77
CA LYS A 6 -21.95 8.15 -43.65
C LYS A 6 -21.25 8.44 -42.32
N LYS A 7 -21.84 8.02 -41.19
CA LYS A 7 -21.22 8.20 -39.85
C LYS A 7 -19.90 7.47 -39.67
N VAL A 8 -19.76 6.27 -40.23
CA VAL A 8 -18.51 5.50 -40.14
C VAL A 8 -17.41 6.14 -40.97
N MET A 9 -17.71 6.56 -42.19
CA MET A 9 -16.76 7.29 -43.03
C MET A 9 -16.33 8.59 -42.39
N GLU A 10 -17.27 9.35 -41.82
CA GLU A 10 -16.98 10.60 -41.10
C GLU A 10 -16.06 10.38 -39.89
N LEU A 11 -16.29 9.33 -39.10
CA LEU A 11 -15.38 8.99 -37.99
C LEU A 11 -13.98 8.60 -38.50
N THR A 12 -13.90 7.78 -39.55
CA THR A 12 -12.63 7.38 -40.16
C THR A 12 -11.86 8.59 -40.72
N GLU A 13 -12.55 9.49 -41.42
CA GLU A 13 -11.98 10.72 -41.96
C GLU A 13 -11.53 11.66 -40.84
N ASN A 14 -12.33 11.84 -39.79
CA ASN A 14 -11.98 12.66 -38.64
C ASN A 14 -10.70 12.14 -37.94
N LEU A 15 -10.60 10.83 -37.71
CA LEU A 15 -9.40 10.23 -37.11
C LEU A 15 -8.17 10.41 -38.02
N LEU A 16 -8.28 10.10 -39.31
CA LEU A 16 -7.18 10.25 -40.27
C LEU A 16 -6.74 11.70 -40.47
N SER A 17 -7.65 12.67 -40.27
CA SER A 17 -7.35 14.10 -40.36
C SER A 17 -6.45 14.59 -39.22
N ILE A 18 -6.55 13.95 -38.05
CA ILE A 18 -5.68 14.23 -36.90
C ILE A 18 -4.29 13.68 -37.19
N ASN A 19 -4.20 12.40 -37.56
CA ASN A 19 -2.96 11.77 -38.00
C ASN A 19 -3.26 10.54 -38.85
N LYS A 20 -2.54 10.39 -39.96
CA LYS A 20 -2.68 9.26 -40.89
C LYS A 20 -2.38 7.89 -40.26
N ASN A 21 -1.60 7.85 -39.18
CA ASN A 21 -1.14 6.62 -38.52
C ASN A 21 -1.99 6.21 -37.32
N ILE A 22 -3.02 6.99 -36.96
CA ILE A 22 -3.79 6.79 -35.72
C ILE A 22 -4.39 5.38 -35.57
N PHE A 23 -4.78 4.74 -36.68
CA PHE A 23 -5.28 3.37 -36.64
C PHE A 23 -4.19 2.34 -36.34
N SER A 24 -2.95 2.56 -36.81
CA SER A 24 -1.81 1.72 -36.43
C SER A 24 -1.57 1.80 -34.93
N GLU A 25 -1.54 3.02 -34.39
CA GLU A 25 -1.30 3.28 -32.97
C GLU A 25 -2.41 2.70 -32.08
N LEU A 26 -3.67 2.90 -32.48
CA LEU A 26 -4.83 2.33 -31.82
C LEU A 26 -4.79 0.80 -31.78
N LEU A 27 -4.30 0.14 -32.84
CA LEU A 27 -4.15 -1.32 -32.85
C LEU A 27 -3.02 -1.77 -31.93
N ILE A 28 -1.87 -1.10 -32.00
CA ILE A 28 -0.69 -1.41 -31.18
C ILE A 28 -1.02 -1.28 -29.69
N ASP A 29 -1.75 -0.23 -29.30
CA ASP A 29 -2.06 0.00 -27.89
C ASP A 29 -3.16 -0.93 -27.38
N ASN A 30 -4.16 -1.25 -28.20
CA ASN A 30 -5.29 -2.04 -27.73
C ASN A 30 -5.04 -3.55 -27.78
N PHE A 31 -4.26 -4.07 -28.72
CA PHE A 31 -4.27 -5.51 -29.02
C PHE A 31 -2.89 -6.15 -29.02
N ASN A 32 -2.73 -7.23 -28.23
CA ASN A 32 -1.69 -8.23 -28.50
C ASN A 32 -2.17 -9.24 -29.55
N SER A 33 -1.25 -10.08 -30.04
CA SER A 33 -1.53 -11.11 -31.05
C SER A 33 -2.71 -11.99 -30.70
N LYS A 34 -2.82 -12.44 -29.45
CA LYS A 34 -3.92 -13.29 -28.97
C LYS A 34 -5.26 -12.56 -28.99
N THR A 35 -5.31 -11.33 -28.48
CA THR A 35 -6.55 -10.54 -28.45
C THR A 35 -6.99 -10.07 -29.84
N LEU A 36 -6.04 -9.69 -30.70
CA LEU A 36 -6.31 -9.31 -32.08
C LEU A 36 -6.92 -10.48 -32.84
N GLU A 37 -6.34 -11.68 -32.70
CA GLU A 37 -6.87 -12.90 -33.32
C GLU A 37 -8.29 -13.20 -32.87
N LYS A 38 -8.52 -13.17 -31.55
CA LYS A 38 -9.82 -13.46 -30.97
C LYS A 38 -10.89 -12.49 -31.46
N ILE A 39 -10.60 -11.19 -31.50
CA ILE A 39 -11.57 -10.15 -31.81
C ILE A 39 -11.85 -10.06 -33.31
N PHE A 40 -10.80 -10.06 -34.14
CA PHE A 40 -10.95 -9.82 -35.58
C PHE A 40 -11.10 -11.09 -36.41
N PHE A 41 -10.56 -12.22 -35.97
CA PHE A 41 -10.42 -13.45 -36.77
C PHE A 41 -11.04 -14.71 -36.15
N GLU A 42 -11.74 -14.60 -35.01
CA GLU A 42 -12.51 -15.70 -34.40
C GLU A 42 -11.71 -17.01 -34.21
N ASN A 43 -10.40 -16.90 -33.96
CA ASN A 43 -9.46 -18.03 -33.87
C ASN A 43 -9.41 -18.94 -35.12
N THR A 44 -9.88 -18.48 -36.27
CA THR A 44 -9.56 -19.14 -37.54
C THR A 44 -8.04 -19.14 -37.66
N LYS A 45 -7.41 -20.32 -37.77
CA LYS A 45 -5.95 -20.44 -37.94
C LYS A 45 -5.56 -19.77 -39.27
N SER A 46 -5.36 -18.46 -39.23
CA SER A 46 -4.83 -17.70 -40.35
C SER A 46 -3.33 -17.95 -40.40
N SER A 47 -2.84 -18.43 -41.55
CA SER A 47 -1.40 -18.59 -41.82
C SER A 47 -0.62 -17.27 -41.82
N LYS A 48 -1.31 -16.12 -41.88
CA LYS A 48 -0.70 -14.79 -41.84
C LYS A 48 -0.10 -14.47 -40.48
N ASN A 49 1.08 -13.85 -40.50
CA ASN A 49 1.72 -13.33 -39.29
C ASN A 49 0.93 -12.14 -38.71
N PHE A 50 1.25 -11.76 -37.47
CA PHE A 50 0.56 -10.71 -36.74
C PHE A 50 0.55 -9.36 -37.47
N PHE A 51 1.70 -8.98 -38.05
CA PHE A 51 1.86 -7.72 -38.77
C PHE A 51 0.97 -7.64 -40.02
N GLU A 52 0.90 -8.69 -40.82
CA GLU A 52 0.01 -8.75 -41.99
C GLU A 52 -1.47 -8.61 -41.61
N LYS A 53 -1.85 -9.08 -40.41
CA LYS A 53 -3.21 -8.94 -39.89
C LYS A 53 -3.51 -7.49 -39.50
N GLU A 54 -2.59 -6.79 -38.85
CA GLU A 54 -2.73 -5.35 -38.55
C GLU A 54 -2.88 -4.53 -39.84
N VAL A 55 -2.02 -4.76 -40.83
CA VAL A 55 -2.10 -4.10 -42.14
C VAL A 55 -3.45 -4.37 -42.80
N LYS A 56 -3.92 -5.63 -42.79
CA LYS A 56 -5.24 -5.98 -43.35
C LYS A 56 -6.38 -5.22 -42.64
N ILE A 57 -6.36 -5.16 -41.31
CA ILE A 57 -7.38 -4.45 -40.53
C ILE A 57 -7.42 -2.98 -40.91
N ILE A 58 -6.27 -2.31 -40.99
CA ILE A 58 -6.18 -0.88 -41.32
C ILE A 58 -6.70 -0.62 -42.74
N LEU A 59 -6.29 -1.44 -43.71
CA LEU A 59 -6.77 -1.32 -45.09
C LEU A 59 -8.28 -1.46 -45.18
N GLU A 60 -8.86 -2.43 -44.47
CA GLU A 60 -10.31 -2.61 -44.43
C GLU A 60 -11.04 -1.43 -43.77
N ILE A 61 -10.48 -0.86 -42.69
CA ILE A 61 -11.03 0.36 -42.08
C ILE A 61 -10.99 1.52 -43.07
N LYS A 62 -9.86 1.74 -43.76
CA LYS A 62 -9.70 2.81 -44.78
C LYS A 62 -10.68 2.62 -45.96
N LYS A 63 -11.09 1.39 -46.26
CA LYS A 63 -12.13 1.06 -47.27
C LYS A 63 -13.57 1.25 -46.75
N GLY A 64 -13.77 1.65 -45.50
CA GLY A 64 -15.09 1.85 -44.90
C GLY A 64 -15.73 0.57 -44.33
N ASN A 65 -14.93 -0.46 -44.01
CA ASN A 65 -15.45 -1.69 -43.40
C ASN A 65 -15.91 -1.45 -41.95
N LYS A 66 -17.21 -1.18 -41.81
CA LYS A 66 -17.85 -0.84 -40.53
C LYS A 66 -17.69 -1.92 -39.46
N ASN A 67 -17.74 -3.19 -39.85
CA ASN A 67 -17.75 -4.29 -38.89
C ASN A 67 -16.40 -4.36 -38.18
N ILE A 68 -15.32 -4.16 -38.93
CA ILE A 68 -13.96 -4.09 -38.39
C ILE A 68 -13.80 -2.84 -37.51
N LEU A 69 -14.25 -1.67 -37.97
CA LEU A 69 -14.16 -0.46 -37.14
C LEU A 69 -14.96 -0.58 -35.83
N LYS A 70 -16.17 -1.15 -35.87
CA LYS A 70 -16.98 -1.39 -34.67
C LYS A 70 -16.29 -2.31 -33.66
N LYS A 71 -15.59 -3.36 -34.13
CA LYS A 71 -14.81 -4.25 -33.26
C LYS A 71 -13.71 -3.47 -32.52
N LEU A 72 -12.98 -2.59 -33.22
CA LEU A 72 -11.99 -1.69 -32.63
C LEU A 72 -12.62 -0.74 -31.60
N ILE A 73 -13.70 -0.04 -31.98
CA ILE A 73 -14.41 0.92 -31.12
C ILE A 73 -14.88 0.24 -29.83
N ASN A 74 -15.59 -0.88 -29.94
CA ASN A 74 -16.16 -1.56 -28.79
C ASN A 74 -15.06 -1.98 -27.81
N PHE A 75 -13.99 -2.59 -28.31
CA PHE A 75 -12.88 -3.06 -27.47
C PHE A 75 -12.15 -1.92 -26.76
N ASN A 76 -11.92 -0.81 -27.47
CA ASN A 76 -11.33 0.40 -26.89
C ASN A 76 -12.25 1.01 -25.83
N ASN A 77 -13.53 1.19 -26.16
CA ASN A 77 -14.47 1.93 -25.33
C ASN A 77 -14.84 1.18 -24.06
N GLU A 78 -14.96 -0.14 -24.10
CA GLU A 78 -15.16 -0.94 -22.88
C GLU A 78 -14.01 -0.72 -21.88
N TYR A 79 -12.78 -0.62 -22.37
CA TYR A 79 -11.61 -0.40 -21.53
C TYR A 79 -11.54 1.03 -20.99
N VAL A 80 -11.74 2.04 -21.84
CA VAL A 80 -11.76 3.45 -21.42
C VAL A 80 -12.86 3.68 -20.38
N LYS A 81 -14.06 3.18 -20.65
CA LYS A 81 -15.23 3.35 -19.78
C LYS A 81 -15.02 2.77 -18.39
N LYS A 82 -14.36 1.61 -18.32
CA LYS A 82 -14.12 0.92 -17.05
C LYS A 82 -13.03 1.58 -16.20
N ASN A 83 -12.03 2.18 -16.82
CA ASN A 83 -10.78 2.52 -16.12
C ASN A 83 -10.42 4.02 -16.12
N TYR A 84 -10.94 4.84 -17.05
CA TYR A 84 -10.34 6.16 -17.33
C TYR A 84 -11.32 7.34 -17.44
N LEU A 85 -12.65 7.17 -17.29
CA LEU A 85 -13.62 8.24 -17.59
C LEU A 85 -13.69 9.45 -16.66
N ASN A 86 -13.02 9.45 -15.52
CA ASN A 86 -13.18 10.50 -14.50
C ASN A 86 -11.85 11.06 -13.99
N LEU A 87 -10.80 10.97 -14.79
CA LEU A 87 -9.51 11.56 -14.46
C LEU A 87 -9.50 13.07 -14.75
N LYS A 88 -8.74 13.81 -13.95
CA LYS A 88 -8.37 15.20 -14.22
C LYS A 88 -7.30 15.24 -15.32
N GLU A 89 -7.16 16.38 -16.00
CA GLU A 89 -6.14 16.55 -17.05
C GLU A 89 -4.72 16.18 -16.57
N GLN A 90 -4.35 16.59 -15.35
CA GLN A 90 -3.06 16.23 -14.76
C GLN A 90 -2.86 14.72 -14.60
N GLU A 91 -3.91 13.99 -14.21
CA GLU A 91 -3.87 12.53 -14.07
C GLU A 91 -3.75 11.85 -15.43
N TYR A 92 -4.39 12.38 -16.47
CA TYR A 92 -4.16 11.91 -17.85
C TYR A 92 -2.73 12.16 -18.31
N LEU A 93 -2.18 13.34 -18.05
CA LEU A 93 -0.78 13.64 -18.40
C LEU A 93 0.19 12.69 -17.70
N GLU A 94 -0.06 12.33 -16.44
CA GLU A 94 0.74 11.33 -15.73
C GLU A 94 0.61 9.93 -16.35
N GLU A 95 -0.58 9.53 -16.80
CA GLU A 95 -0.75 8.26 -17.52
C GLU A 95 -0.03 8.25 -18.87
N PHE A 96 -0.10 9.36 -19.63
CA PHE A 96 0.57 9.49 -20.92
C PHE A 96 2.10 9.48 -20.80
N LYS A 97 2.64 10.11 -19.74
CA LYS A 97 4.08 10.09 -19.45
C LYS A 97 4.62 8.71 -19.10
N LYS A 98 3.78 7.79 -18.62
CA LYS A 98 4.20 6.41 -18.34
C LYS A 98 4.46 5.62 -19.61
N ASN A 99 4.04 6.13 -20.77
CA ASN A 99 4.14 5.51 -22.10
C ASN A 99 3.76 4.02 -22.13
N LYS A 100 2.83 3.62 -21.26
CA LYS A 100 2.50 2.20 -21.07
C LYS A 100 1.67 1.73 -22.24
N ILE A 101 2.34 1.01 -23.15
CA ILE A 101 1.64 0.24 -24.18
C ILE A 101 0.80 -0.82 -23.45
N ARG A 102 -0.52 -0.63 -23.42
CA ARG A 102 -1.46 -1.54 -22.73
C ARG A 102 -1.26 -3.00 -23.17
N ARG A 103 -0.91 -3.22 -24.44
CA ARG A 103 -0.54 -4.54 -24.96
C ARG A 103 0.54 -5.26 -24.13
N ILE A 104 1.54 -4.53 -23.64
CA ILE A 104 2.69 -5.05 -22.91
C ILE A 104 2.37 -5.12 -21.41
N PHE A 105 1.85 -4.03 -20.85
CA PHE A 105 1.68 -3.90 -19.40
C PHE A 105 0.30 -4.30 -18.87
N GLY A 106 -0.67 -4.57 -19.75
CA GLY A 106 -2.07 -4.87 -19.41
C GLY A 106 -2.87 -3.66 -18.90
N ARG A 107 -2.22 -2.52 -18.71
CA ARG A 107 -2.76 -1.24 -18.20
C ARG A 107 -2.10 -0.07 -18.92
N GLY A 108 -2.65 1.13 -18.77
CA GLY A 108 -2.21 2.34 -19.47
C GLY A 108 -3.27 2.84 -20.44
N ILE A 109 -3.22 4.13 -20.74
CA ILE A 109 -4.09 4.81 -21.70
C ILE A 109 -3.23 5.81 -22.47
N ASN A 110 -3.43 5.89 -23.78
CA ASN A 110 -2.79 6.88 -24.64
C ASN A 110 -3.83 7.84 -25.27
N PRO A 111 -3.41 9.04 -25.71
CA PRO A 111 -4.33 10.05 -26.24
C PRO A 111 -5.23 9.56 -27.37
N GLU A 112 -4.72 8.77 -28.31
CA GLU A 112 -5.47 8.22 -29.45
C GLU A 112 -6.66 7.34 -29.02
N GLN A 113 -6.52 6.60 -27.92
CA GLN A 113 -7.59 5.77 -27.36
C GLN A 113 -8.73 6.62 -26.80
N MET A 114 -8.38 7.75 -26.16
CA MET A 114 -9.35 8.75 -25.69
C MET A 114 -9.99 9.51 -26.84
N ILE A 115 -9.23 9.87 -27.86
CA ILE A 115 -9.76 10.50 -29.09
C ILE A 115 -10.77 9.57 -29.76
N LEU A 116 -10.46 8.29 -29.93
CA LEU A 116 -11.40 7.31 -30.48
C LEU A 116 -12.66 7.21 -29.63
N TYR A 117 -12.53 7.17 -28.31
CA TYR A 117 -13.66 7.14 -27.38
C TYR A 117 -14.58 8.35 -27.57
N ILE A 118 -14.03 9.56 -27.53
CA ILE A 118 -14.79 10.81 -27.62
C ILE A 118 -15.45 10.93 -28.99
N LEU A 119 -14.74 10.67 -30.08
CA LEU A 119 -15.30 10.79 -31.42
C LEU A 119 -16.38 9.73 -31.71
N SER A 120 -16.35 8.57 -31.04
CA SER A 120 -17.33 7.50 -31.23
C SER A 120 -18.54 7.59 -30.30
N THR A 121 -18.42 8.24 -29.14
CA THR A 121 -19.49 8.34 -28.13
C THR A 121 -20.06 9.75 -27.94
N ASN A 122 -19.28 10.77 -28.31
CA ASN A 122 -19.49 12.19 -28.00
C ASN A 122 -19.49 12.51 -26.48
N GLU A 123 -19.13 11.55 -25.64
CA GLU A 123 -18.88 11.80 -24.22
C GLU A 123 -17.52 12.50 -24.06
N MET A 124 -17.40 13.40 -23.07
CA MET A 124 -16.18 14.19 -22.82
C MET A 124 -15.69 15.02 -24.01
N SER A 125 -16.60 15.46 -24.90
CA SER A 125 -16.28 16.28 -26.09
C SER A 125 -15.46 17.54 -25.77
N ASN A 126 -15.65 18.11 -24.57
CA ASN A 126 -14.91 19.30 -24.11
C ASN A 126 -13.40 19.04 -23.96
N TYR A 127 -12.98 17.79 -23.79
CA TYR A 127 -11.57 17.40 -23.68
C TYR A 127 -10.95 16.96 -25.02
N LEU A 128 -11.71 16.98 -26.12
CA LEU A 128 -11.22 16.49 -27.41
C LEU A 128 -9.97 17.25 -27.88
N ASP A 129 -9.96 18.57 -27.73
CA ASP A 129 -8.83 19.40 -28.16
C ASP A 129 -7.61 19.21 -27.25
N PHE A 130 -7.82 18.97 -25.95
CA PHE A 130 -6.76 18.56 -25.03
C PHE A 130 -6.10 17.27 -25.50
N PHE A 131 -6.87 16.20 -25.73
CA PHE A 131 -6.28 14.92 -26.17
C PHE A 131 -5.64 15.01 -27.55
N LYS A 132 -6.21 15.76 -28.49
CA LYS A 132 -5.58 16.02 -29.80
C LYS A 132 -4.23 16.71 -29.66
N LYS A 133 -4.12 17.70 -28.76
CA LYS A 133 -2.87 18.40 -28.50
C LYS A 133 -1.82 17.46 -27.93
N GLU A 134 -2.16 16.71 -26.88
CA GLU A 134 -1.22 15.75 -26.26
C GLU A 134 -0.80 14.64 -27.23
N TYR A 135 -1.74 14.14 -28.03
CA TYR A 135 -1.45 13.19 -29.10
C TYR A 135 -0.43 13.70 -30.13
N LEU A 136 -0.55 14.97 -30.54
CA LEU A 136 0.39 15.58 -31.48
C LEU A 136 1.78 15.77 -30.86
N ILE A 137 1.86 16.03 -29.56
CA ILE A 137 3.13 16.12 -28.81
C ILE A 137 3.82 14.76 -28.80
N CYS A 138 3.10 13.70 -28.41
CA CYS A 138 3.64 12.32 -28.40
C CYS A 138 4.12 11.88 -29.80
N THR A 139 3.42 12.29 -30.86
CA THR A 139 3.77 11.90 -32.24
C THR A 139 4.78 12.82 -32.91
N GLN A 140 5.31 13.85 -32.23
CA GLN A 140 6.28 14.77 -32.82
C GLN A 140 7.64 14.11 -33.05
N ASN A 141 8.13 13.35 -32.07
CA ASN A 141 9.38 12.57 -32.15
C ASN A 141 9.33 11.51 -33.27
N PHE A 142 8.13 11.01 -33.58
CA PHE A 142 7.90 10.08 -34.68
C PHE A 142 8.19 10.70 -36.07
N LYS A 143 7.88 11.99 -36.26
CA LYS A 143 8.11 12.66 -37.55
C LYS A 143 9.59 12.83 -37.85
N GLU A 144 10.38 13.11 -36.81
CA GLU A 144 11.83 13.31 -36.92
C GLU A 144 12.53 11.99 -37.29
N SER A 145 12.23 10.91 -36.56
CA SER A 145 12.76 9.56 -36.86
C SER A 145 12.35 9.05 -38.26
N THR A 146 11.09 9.29 -38.67
CA THR A 146 10.65 8.94 -40.04
C THR A 146 11.44 9.70 -41.10
N ALA A 147 11.74 10.98 -40.86
CA ALA A 147 12.52 11.80 -41.78
C ALA A 147 13.97 11.32 -41.90
N GLU A 148 14.56 10.83 -40.80
CA GLU A 148 15.89 10.19 -40.81
C GLU A 148 15.89 8.90 -41.63
N ILE A 149 14.91 8.01 -41.41
CA ILE A 149 14.76 6.78 -42.23
C ILE A 149 14.69 7.14 -43.72
N PHE A 150 13.96 8.20 -44.09
CA PHE A 150 13.88 8.64 -45.48
C PHE A 150 15.16 9.31 -46.01
N LYS A 151 16.04 9.83 -45.15
CA LYS A 151 17.37 10.31 -45.56
C LYS A 151 18.30 9.13 -45.83
N GLU A 152 18.26 8.10 -44.98
CA GLU A 152 19.10 6.90 -45.13
C GLU A 152 18.61 5.98 -46.25
N ALA A 153 17.30 5.92 -46.46
CA ALA A 153 16.63 5.10 -47.46
C ALA A 153 15.73 5.96 -48.38
N PRO A 154 16.30 6.83 -49.25
CA PRO A 154 15.54 7.75 -50.10
C PRO A 154 14.59 7.03 -51.07
N PHE A 155 14.92 5.81 -51.50
CA PHE A 155 14.04 4.99 -52.35
C PHE A 155 12.70 4.68 -51.69
N VAL A 156 12.66 4.55 -50.35
CA VAL A 156 11.41 4.36 -49.60
C VAL A 156 10.56 5.62 -49.68
N ASN A 157 11.19 6.79 -49.51
CA ASN A 157 10.50 8.08 -49.65
C ASN A 157 9.93 8.28 -51.07
N GLU A 158 10.66 7.84 -52.10
CA GLU A 158 10.18 7.87 -53.49
C GLU A 158 8.93 6.99 -53.69
N MET A 159 8.92 5.76 -53.17
CA MET A 159 7.72 4.90 -53.16
C MET A 159 6.53 5.55 -52.44
N PHE A 160 6.75 6.37 -51.42
CA PHE A 160 5.67 7.07 -50.73
C PHE A 160 5.08 8.25 -51.51
N LYS A 161 5.85 8.81 -52.45
CA LYS A 161 5.44 9.87 -53.39
C LYS A 161 4.61 9.33 -54.57
N ASP A 162 4.44 8.01 -54.71
CA ASP A 162 3.67 7.33 -55.77
C ASP A 162 2.17 7.66 -55.87
N LYS A 163 1.64 8.56 -55.03
CA LYS A 163 0.39 9.27 -55.40
C LYS A 163 0.51 9.89 -56.80
N ASN A 164 1.73 10.24 -57.23
CA ASN A 164 2.02 10.65 -58.59
C ASN A 164 1.82 9.51 -59.59
N PHE A 165 2.31 8.28 -59.40
CA PHE A 165 2.15 7.20 -60.38
C PHE A 165 0.67 6.86 -60.66
N LYS A 166 -0.17 6.73 -59.63
CA LYS A 166 -1.62 6.47 -59.84
C LYS A 166 -2.30 7.64 -60.56
N LYS A 167 -1.96 8.89 -60.20
CA LYS A 167 -2.50 10.10 -60.84
C LYS A 167 -1.97 10.27 -62.28
N GLU A 168 -0.71 9.97 -62.53
CA GLU A 168 -0.06 9.96 -63.85
C GLU A 168 -0.67 8.90 -64.74
N PHE A 169 -0.91 7.69 -64.22
CA PHE A 169 -1.61 6.63 -64.93
C PHE A 169 -3.04 7.06 -65.31
N GLN A 170 -3.80 7.66 -64.37
CA GLN A 170 -5.13 8.20 -64.69
C GLN A 170 -5.06 9.32 -65.75
N ASN A 171 -4.10 10.24 -65.63
CA ASN A 171 -3.87 11.27 -66.65
C ASN A 171 -3.49 10.70 -68.03
N TYR A 172 -2.80 9.57 -68.06
CA TYR A 172 -2.45 8.84 -69.29
C TYR A 172 -3.70 8.24 -69.95
N ILE A 173 -4.56 7.59 -69.16
CA ILE A 173 -5.85 7.05 -69.62
C ILE A 173 -6.77 8.17 -70.13
N GLU A 174 -6.81 9.30 -69.45
CA GLU A 174 -7.58 10.48 -69.86
C GLU A 174 -6.98 11.22 -71.09
N THR A 175 -5.94 10.68 -71.72
CA THR A 175 -5.24 11.25 -72.89
C THR A 175 -4.65 12.65 -72.67
N LYS A 176 -4.55 13.09 -71.41
CA LYS A 176 -3.93 14.37 -71.03
C LYS A 176 -2.40 14.31 -71.11
N PHE A 177 -1.84 13.12 -71.26
CA PHE A 177 -0.40 12.90 -71.41
C PHE A 177 0.01 12.82 -72.89
N LYS A 178 0.83 13.76 -73.35
CA LYS A 178 1.50 13.66 -74.66
C LYS A 178 2.82 12.95 -74.48
N ASN A 179 3.02 11.83 -75.19
CA ASN A 179 4.27 11.08 -75.16
C ASN A 179 5.42 11.96 -75.66
N THR A 180 6.32 12.38 -74.76
CA THR A 180 7.42 13.32 -75.06
C THR A 180 8.66 12.64 -75.64
N LYS A 181 8.73 11.30 -75.60
CA LYS A 181 9.87 10.54 -76.13
C LYS A 181 9.57 10.05 -77.55
N ASN A 182 10.39 10.45 -78.52
CA ASN A 182 10.40 9.88 -79.87
C ASN A 182 10.81 8.40 -79.81
N ARG A 183 9.84 7.52 -79.54
CA ARG A 183 10.03 6.07 -79.61
C ARG A 183 9.78 5.60 -81.03
N ASN A 184 10.61 4.70 -81.53
CA ASN A 184 10.41 4.06 -82.82
C ASN A 184 9.21 3.10 -82.73
N LEU A 185 8.06 3.51 -83.27
CA LEU A 185 6.81 2.75 -83.22
C LEU A 185 6.88 1.45 -84.04
N GLU A 186 7.64 1.41 -85.12
CA GLU A 186 7.82 0.19 -85.94
C GLU A 186 8.59 -0.89 -85.17
N LYS A 187 9.60 -0.48 -84.39
CA LYS A 187 10.32 -1.41 -83.50
C LYS A 187 9.42 -1.96 -82.40
N ILE A 188 8.48 -1.15 -81.91
CA ILE A 188 7.50 -1.56 -80.90
C ILE A 188 6.47 -2.52 -81.51
N SER A 189 5.92 -2.19 -82.69
CA SER A 189 5.04 -3.07 -83.48
C SER A 189 5.65 -4.44 -83.65
N LYS A 190 6.89 -4.52 -84.15
CA LYS A 190 7.58 -5.79 -84.36
C LYS A 190 7.86 -6.55 -83.07
N LYS A 191 8.22 -5.84 -81.98
CA LYS A 191 8.53 -6.48 -80.69
C LYS A 191 7.31 -7.18 -80.08
N TYR A 192 6.14 -6.56 -80.19
CA TYR A 192 4.91 -7.06 -79.56
C TYR A 192 3.91 -7.66 -80.55
N SER A 193 4.32 -7.82 -81.82
CA SER A 193 3.47 -8.33 -82.90
C SER A 193 2.15 -7.57 -83.04
N LEU A 194 2.23 -6.24 -82.98
CA LEU A 194 1.05 -5.35 -83.07
C LEU A 194 0.96 -4.73 -84.46
N GLU A 195 -0.26 -4.59 -84.97
CA GLU A 195 -0.51 -3.82 -86.18
C GLU A 195 -0.46 -2.31 -85.87
N LEU A 196 0.33 -1.56 -86.64
CA LEU A 196 0.53 -0.12 -86.48
C LEU A 196 -0.26 0.63 -87.55
N ASP A 197 -1.24 1.43 -87.13
CA ASP A 197 -1.83 2.45 -87.99
C ASP A 197 -0.88 3.65 -88.05
N LYS A 198 -0.32 3.89 -89.24
CA LYS A 198 0.64 4.97 -89.50
C LYS A 198 -0.02 6.35 -89.52
N GLU A 199 -1.31 6.45 -89.84
CA GLU A 199 -2.04 7.71 -89.93
C GLU A 199 -2.39 8.23 -88.52
N SER A 200 -3.06 7.39 -87.72
CA SER A 200 -3.41 7.75 -86.34
C SER A 200 -2.24 7.60 -85.35
N LYS A 201 -1.11 7.02 -85.79
CA LYS A 201 0.04 6.65 -84.94
C LYS A 201 -0.37 5.80 -83.74
N SER A 202 -1.27 4.85 -83.97
CA SER A 202 -1.85 3.99 -82.93
C SER A 202 -1.61 2.50 -83.24
N PHE A 203 -1.71 1.65 -82.22
CA PHE A 203 -1.63 0.20 -82.39
C PHE A 203 -3.01 -0.43 -82.26
N PHE A 204 -3.31 -1.42 -83.08
CA PHE A 204 -4.39 -2.36 -82.80
C PHE A 204 -3.91 -3.35 -81.75
N VAL A 205 -4.49 -3.27 -80.56
CA VAL A 205 -4.08 -4.07 -79.40
C VAL A 205 -5.15 -5.13 -79.13
N PRO A 206 -4.80 -6.42 -79.04
CA PRO A 206 -5.74 -7.47 -78.66
C PRO A 206 -6.35 -7.21 -77.27
N VAL A 207 -7.60 -7.61 -77.08
CA VAL A 207 -8.33 -7.41 -75.80
C VAL A 207 -7.61 -8.10 -74.64
N GLU A 208 -6.97 -9.24 -74.90
CA GLU A 208 -6.20 -10.01 -73.91
C GLU A 208 -5.02 -9.20 -73.35
N TYR A 209 -4.34 -8.41 -74.19
CA TYR A 209 -3.25 -7.54 -73.72
C TYR A 209 -3.78 -6.46 -72.78
N ILE A 210 -4.89 -5.81 -73.16
CA ILE A 210 -5.51 -4.77 -72.34
C ILE A 210 -5.95 -5.35 -70.99
N THR A 211 -6.60 -6.51 -71.01
CA THR A 211 -7.09 -7.20 -69.81
C THR A 211 -5.92 -7.59 -68.88
N PHE A 212 -4.86 -8.19 -69.43
CA PHE A 212 -3.67 -8.53 -68.68
C PHE A 212 -3.02 -7.30 -68.02
N PHE A 213 -2.88 -6.19 -68.76
CA PHE A 213 -2.30 -4.97 -68.22
C PHE A 213 -3.20 -4.32 -67.16
N ASP A 214 -4.53 -4.31 -67.34
CA ASP A 214 -5.47 -3.81 -66.35
C ASP A 214 -5.39 -4.61 -65.03
N GLU A 215 -5.33 -5.94 -65.10
CA GLU A 215 -5.12 -6.81 -63.94
C GLU A 215 -3.78 -6.53 -63.25
N LYS A 216 -2.68 -6.46 -64.02
CA LYS A 216 -1.35 -6.21 -63.45
C LYS A 216 -1.22 -4.84 -62.81
N ILE A 217 -1.86 -3.82 -63.39
CA ILE A 217 -1.85 -2.47 -62.82
C ILE A 217 -2.67 -2.42 -61.52
N LYS A 218 -3.81 -3.12 -61.46
CA LYS A 218 -4.55 -3.29 -60.20
C LYS A 218 -3.69 -3.96 -59.13
N GLU A 219 -3.00 -5.06 -59.46
CA GLU A 219 -2.07 -5.74 -58.55
C GLU A 219 -0.97 -4.80 -58.05
N CYS A 220 -0.36 -4.01 -58.94
CA CYS A 220 0.66 -3.02 -58.58
C CYS A 220 0.14 -1.97 -57.59
N PHE A 221 -1.06 -1.41 -57.84
CA PHE A 221 -1.66 -0.43 -56.93
C PHE A 221 -2.00 -1.04 -55.57
N GLU A 222 -2.54 -2.26 -55.54
CA GLU A 222 -2.81 -2.96 -54.28
C GLU A 222 -1.53 -3.24 -53.49
N MET A 223 -0.46 -3.65 -54.18
CA MET A 223 0.82 -3.94 -53.55
C MET A 223 1.46 -2.66 -52.99
N SER A 224 1.42 -1.56 -53.74
CA SER A 224 1.88 -0.24 -53.28
C SER A 224 1.12 0.21 -52.02
N GLU A 225 -0.20 0.04 -51.99
CA GLU A 225 -1.02 0.41 -50.82
C GLU A 225 -0.72 -0.47 -49.59
N LYS A 226 -0.55 -1.79 -49.79
CA LYS A 226 -0.14 -2.74 -48.75
C LYS A 226 1.24 -2.41 -48.21
N PHE A 227 2.22 -2.13 -49.07
CA PHE A 227 3.57 -1.76 -48.67
C PHE A 227 3.58 -0.47 -47.87
N LYS A 228 2.88 0.56 -48.36
CA LYS A 228 2.76 1.86 -47.69
C LYS A 228 2.16 1.71 -46.29
N THR A 229 1.04 0.99 -46.19
CA THR A 229 0.37 0.75 -44.90
C THR A 229 1.23 -0.11 -43.98
N GLY A 230 1.92 -1.11 -44.53
CA GLY A 230 2.89 -1.94 -43.81
C GLY A 230 4.00 -1.10 -43.21
N PHE A 231 4.65 -0.26 -44.00
CA PHE A 231 5.70 0.62 -43.50
C PHE A 231 5.17 1.61 -42.44
N GLU A 232 3.95 2.14 -42.60
CA GLU A 232 3.30 2.97 -41.56
C GLU A 232 3.15 2.18 -40.24
N VAL A 233 2.63 0.95 -40.28
CA VAL A 233 2.50 0.08 -39.09
C VAL A 233 3.85 -0.25 -38.48
N PHE A 234 4.82 -0.65 -39.32
CA PHE A 234 6.15 -1.06 -38.88
C PHE A 234 6.83 0.08 -38.15
N ASN A 235 6.86 1.26 -38.79
CA ASN A 235 7.52 2.42 -38.23
C ASN A 235 6.88 2.82 -36.89
N THR A 236 5.54 2.87 -36.82
CA THR A 236 4.81 3.16 -35.56
C THR A 236 5.16 2.17 -34.45
N ASN A 237 5.15 0.87 -34.76
CA ASN A 237 5.45 -0.17 -33.78
C ASN A 237 6.90 -0.07 -33.29
N SER A 238 7.86 0.14 -34.20
CA SER A 238 9.28 0.30 -33.88
C SER A 238 9.53 1.52 -32.99
N HIS A 239 8.87 2.64 -33.26
CA HIS A 239 9.01 3.83 -32.43
C HIS A 239 8.50 3.61 -31.00
N LYS A 240 7.26 3.12 -30.84
CA LYS A 240 6.69 2.85 -29.52
C LYS A 240 7.53 1.82 -28.73
N MET A 241 8.07 0.81 -29.42
CA MET A 241 8.97 -0.15 -28.79
C MET A 241 10.28 0.49 -28.31
N SER A 242 10.88 1.35 -29.13
CA SER A 242 12.13 2.04 -28.77
C SER A 242 11.96 2.96 -27.56
N GLU A 243 10.82 3.64 -27.42
CA GLU A 243 10.55 4.43 -26.21
C GLU A 243 10.39 3.55 -24.97
N THR A 244 9.69 2.41 -25.10
CA THR A 244 9.55 1.44 -24.00
C THR A 244 10.91 0.83 -23.62
N GLU A 245 11.78 0.58 -24.58
CA GLU A 245 13.13 0.03 -24.36
C GLU A 245 14.00 1.01 -23.55
N LYS A 246 13.98 2.31 -23.88
CA LYS A 246 14.70 3.34 -23.11
C LYS A 246 14.25 3.40 -21.65
N GLU A 247 12.94 3.35 -21.40
CA GLU A 247 12.42 3.33 -20.02
C GLU A 247 12.86 2.07 -19.26
N LEU A 248 12.89 0.91 -19.93
CA LEU A 248 13.39 -0.33 -19.32
C LEU A 248 14.88 -0.25 -19.00
N GLU A 249 15.70 0.35 -19.87
CA GLU A 249 17.11 0.59 -19.60
C GLU A 249 17.30 1.50 -18.38
N GLU A 250 16.53 2.58 -18.26
CA GLU A 250 16.56 3.47 -17.08
C GLU A 250 16.19 2.74 -15.79
N ILE A 251 15.14 1.92 -15.81
CA ILE A 251 14.73 1.10 -14.66
C ILE A 251 15.81 0.08 -14.30
N MET A 252 16.45 -0.56 -15.29
CA MET A 252 17.52 -1.52 -15.05
C MET A 252 18.72 -0.86 -14.36
N VAL A 253 19.12 0.34 -14.80
CA VAL A 253 20.20 1.11 -14.15
C VAL A 253 19.85 1.49 -12.71
N GLU A 254 18.58 1.82 -12.43
CA GLU A 254 18.13 2.10 -11.06
C GLU A 254 18.09 0.83 -10.20
N MET A 255 17.68 -0.30 -10.75
CA MET A 255 17.71 -1.59 -10.06
C MET A 255 19.13 -2.02 -9.70
N GLU A 256 20.09 -1.84 -10.61
CA GLU A 256 21.51 -2.12 -10.35
C GLU A 256 22.03 -1.31 -9.15
N LYS A 257 21.70 -0.01 -9.07
CA LYS A 257 22.07 0.84 -7.91
C LYS A 257 21.45 0.35 -6.61
N ILE A 258 20.16 -0.02 -6.62
CA ILE A 258 19.47 -0.55 -5.44
C ILE A 258 20.08 -1.89 -5.01
N GLU A 259 20.49 -2.72 -5.95
CA GLU A 259 21.17 -3.99 -5.66
C GLU A 259 22.54 -3.75 -5.01
N GLU A 260 23.33 -2.80 -5.51
CA GLU A 260 24.60 -2.38 -4.88
C GLU A 260 24.39 -1.83 -3.46
N GLU A 261 23.39 -0.96 -3.27
CA GLU A 261 23.02 -0.42 -1.94
C GLU A 261 22.63 -1.54 -0.98
N ASN A 262 21.83 -2.51 -1.43
CA ASN A 262 21.45 -3.66 -0.62
C ASN A 262 22.66 -4.53 -0.23
N ILE A 263 23.60 -4.78 -1.14
CA ILE A 263 24.84 -5.51 -0.82
C ILE A 263 25.64 -4.75 0.25
N PHE A 264 25.73 -3.42 0.13
CA PHE A 264 26.38 -2.57 1.15
C PHE A 264 25.69 -2.69 2.51
N PHE A 265 24.35 -2.57 2.57
CA PHE A 265 23.60 -2.68 3.82
C PHE A 265 23.72 -4.05 4.48
N ILE A 266 23.72 -5.14 3.69
CA ILE A 266 23.96 -6.50 4.20
C ILE A 266 25.35 -6.60 4.83
N SER A 267 26.39 -6.07 4.18
CA SER A 267 27.76 -6.07 4.71
C SER A 267 27.89 -5.28 6.01
N GLU A 268 27.27 -4.09 6.09
CA GLU A 268 27.25 -3.29 7.32
C GLU A 268 26.46 -3.99 8.45
N HIS A 269 25.34 -4.62 8.12
CA HIS A 269 24.58 -5.42 9.08
C HIS A 269 25.44 -6.54 9.68
N ASP A 270 26.17 -7.30 8.87
CA ASP A 270 27.02 -8.40 9.33
C ASP A 270 28.16 -7.91 10.24
N LYS A 271 28.77 -6.75 9.93
CA LYS A 271 29.78 -6.12 10.79
C LYS A 271 29.18 -5.74 12.16
N LEU A 272 28.03 -5.07 12.16
CA LEU A 272 27.35 -4.65 13.38
C LEU A 272 26.91 -5.86 14.21
N GLU A 273 26.46 -6.95 13.58
CA GLU A 273 26.10 -8.17 14.29
C GLU A 273 27.31 -8.80 14.98
N LYS A 274 28.48 -8.81 14.32
CA LYS A 274 29.74 -9.29 14.90
C LYS A 274 30.18 -8.43 16.08
N GLU A 275 30.18 -7.11 15.92
CA GLU A 275 30.53 -6.17 17.00
C GLU A 275 29.59 -6.33 18.20
N ASN A 276 28.28 -6.47 17.96
CA ASN A 276 27.29 -6.70 19.01
C ASN A 276 27.53 -8.04 19.76
N LYS A 277 27.93 -9.11 19.04
CA LYS A 277 28.33 -10.38 19.68
C LYS A 277 29.56 -10.21 20.57
N GLU A 278 30.58 -9.47 20.12
CA GLU A 278 31.80 -9.20 20.88
C GLU A 278 31.54 -8.34 22.13
N LEU A 279 30.70 -7.30 22.01
CA LEU A 279 30.26 -6.46 23.12
C LEU A 279 29.48 -7.27 24.16
N LYS A 280 28.52 -8.10 23.73
CA LYS A 280 27.77 -8.99 24.63
C LYS A 280 28.68 -9.95 25.40
N GLN A 281 29.68 -10.53 24.74
CA GLN A 281 30.66 -11.40 25.40
C GLN A 281 31.51 -10.61 26.42
N SER A 282 31.97 -9.42 26.07
CA SER A 282 32.75 -8.55 26.96
C SER A 282 31.95 -8.15 28.20
N LEU A 283 30.67 -7.82 28.02
CA LEU A 283 29.75 -7.46 29.10
C LEU A 283 29.46 -8.66 30.02
N LYS A 284 29.38 -9.87 29.46
CA LYS A 284 29.28 -11.12 30.24
C LYS A 284 30.56 -11.37 31.06
N LYS A 285 31.74 -11.17 30.48
CA LYS A 285 33.02 -11.29 31.19
C LYS A 285 33.18 -10.26 32.32
N GLN A 286 32.66 -9.04 32.16
CA GLN A 286 32.67 -8.03 33.23
C GLN A 286 31.75 -8.39 34.42
N LYS A 287 30.68 -9.17 34.19
CA LYS A 287 29.81 -9.63 35.28
C LYS A 287 30.46 -10.68 36.19
N ASP A 288 31.48 -11.39 35.73
CA ASP A 288 32.04 -12.54 36.47
C ASP A 288 33.44 -12.28 37.05
N SER A 289 33.48 -12.28 38.39
CA SER A 289 34.46 -13.00 39.24
C SER A 289 34.67 -12.33 40.60
N LYS A 290 34.58 -11.00 40.67
CA LYS A 290 34.84 -10.25 41.92
C LYS A 290 33.57 -10.00 42.71
N THR A 291 32.50 -9.59 42.03
CA THR A 291 31.21 -9.24 42.64
C THR A 291 30.49 -10.49 43.17
N GLU A 292 30.42 -11.57 42.40
CA GLU A 292 29.80 -12.83 42.83
C GLU A 292 30.53 -13.50 44.01
N LYS A 293 31.88 -13.57 43.99
CA LYS A 293 32.66 -14.10 45.11
C LYS A 293 32.46 -13.29 46.40
N THR A 294 32.14 -12.01 46.29
CA THR A 294 31.88 -11.13 47.43
C THR A 294 30.47 -11.36 47.97
N ILE A 295 29.49 -11.48 47.08
CA ILE A 295 28.10 -11.82 47.43
C ILE A 295 28.03 -13.18 48.13
N GLU A 296 28.74 -14.19 47.63
CA GLU A 296 28.74 -15.54 48.23
C GLU A 296 29.37 -15.58 49.63
N LYS A 297 30.42 -14.77 49.88
CA LYS A 297 31.02 -14.60 51.21
C LYS A 297 30.05 -13.94 52.19
N LEU A 298 29.41 -12.86 51.77
CA LEU A 298 28.43 -12.15 52.60
C LEU A 298 27.22 -13.03 52.92
N GLN A 299 26.76 -13.85 51.99
CA GLN A 299 25.66 -14.80 52.24
C GLN A 299 26.04 -15.87 53.28
N LYS A 300 27.26 -16.43 53.21
CA LYS A 300 27.76 -17.39 54.22
C LYS A 300 27.88 -16.74 55.61
N GLU A 301 28.22 -15.46 55.67
CA GLU A 301 28.34 -14.72 56.92
C GLU A 301 26.96 -14.41 57.53
N ILE A 302 25.98 -14.02 56.70
CA ILE A 302 24.58 -13.85 57.10
C ILE A 302 24.01 -15.16 57.69
N GLU A 303 24.30 -16.30 57.06
CA GLU A 303 23.79 -17.59 57.54
C GLU A 303 24.39 -18.00 58.90
N LYS A 304 25.68 -17.74 59.11
CA LYS A 304 26.34 -17.94 60.41
C LYS A 304 25.71 -17.07 61.50
N LEU A 305 25.42 -15.81 61.18
CA LEU A 305 24.81 -14.87 62.12
C LEU A 305 23.37 -15.29 62.48
N LYS A 306 22.58 -15.75 61.51
CA LYS A 306 21.24 -16.30 61.75
C LYS A 306 21.26 -17.47 62.73
N ASN A 307 22.11 -18.46 62.49
CA ASN A 307 22.25 -19.61 63.40
C ASN A 307 22.69 -19.21 64.81
N LYS A 308 23.47 -18.13 64.94
CA LYS A 308 23.89 -17.61 66.25
C LYS A 308 22.74 -16.90 66.97
N ILE A 309 21.92 -16.16 66.24
CA ILE A 309 20.71 -15.52 66.78
C ILE A 309 19.71 -16.58 67.26
N GLU A 310 19.50 -17.64 66.49
CA GLU A 310 18.59 -18.73 66.87
C GLU A 310 19.01 -19.41 68.17
N LYS A 311 20.30 -19.76 68.30
CA LYS A 311 20.87 -20.31 69.55
C LYS A 311 20.76 -19.36 70.74
N LEU A 312 20.88 -18.05 70.51
CA LEU A 312 20.71 -17.05 71.56
C LEU A 312 19.24 -16.93 71.97
N ASN A 313 18.31 -17.00 71.03
CA ASN A 313 16.87 -17.00 71.32
C ASN A 313 16.46 -18.25 72.10
N GLU A 314 16.98 -19.44 71.76
CA GLU A 314 16.76 -20.65 72.56
C GLU A 314 17.25 -20.48 74.01
N LYS A 315 18.44 -19.88 74.19
CA LYS A 315 18.96 -19.57 75.54
C LYS A 315 18.08 -18.58 76.29
N ILE A 316 17.60 -17.52 75.65
CA ILE A 316 16.67 -16.57 76.25
C ILE A 316 15.37 -17.28 76.66
N THR A 317 14.84 -18.15 75.79
CA THR A 317 13.60 -18.89 76.04
C THR A 317 13.74 -19.84 77.24
N ASN A 318 14.90 -20.48 77.39
CA ASN A 318 15.20 -21.34 78.53
C ASN A 318 15.36 -20.52 79.83
N MET A 319 16.01 -19.35 79.77
CA MET A 319 16.10 -18.44 80.94
C MET A 319 14.72 -17.87 81.34
N GLU A 320 13.83 -17.60 80.37
CA GLU A 320 12.45 -17.17 80.63
C GLU A 320 11.56 -18.30 81.19
N GLN A 321 11.94 -19.57 81.04
CA GLN A 321 11.26 -20.70 81.70
C GLN A 321 11.70 -20.87 83.16
N ASP A 322 12.95 -20.55 83.48
CA ASP A 322 13.50 -20.63 84.85
C ASP A 322 13.02 -19.49 85.77
N GLU A 323 12.43 -18.41 85.23
CA GLU A 323 11.84 -17.28 85.99
C GLU A 323 10.32 -17.37 86.20
N LYS A 324 9.67 -18.52 85.94
CA LYS A 324 8.25 -18.72 86.32
C LYS A 324 8.09 -19.01 87.82
N THR A 325 8.47 -18.06 88.66
CA THR A 325 7.89 -17.87 90.00
C THR A 325 6.62 -17.02 89.86
N GLU A 326 5.53 -17.50 90.46
CA GLU A 326 4.23 -16.82 90.50
C GLU A 326 4.36 -15.37 90.98
N ILE A 327 3.98 -14.41 90.12
CA ILE A 327 3.58 -13.08 90.58
C ILE A 327 2.06 -13.03 90.54
N LEU A 328 1.48 -13.40 91.68
CA LEU A 328 0.15 -13.00 92.11
C LEU A 328 0.17 -11.51 92.42
N GLU A 329 -0.36 -10.69 91.51
CA GLU A 329 -0.93 -9.39 91.88
C GLU A 329 -2.27 -9.19 91.19
N ASN A 330 -3.31 -9.61 91.92
CA ASN A 330 -4.67 -9.11 91.76
C ASN A 330 -4.68 -7.61 92.13
N ILE A 331 -4.81 -6.74 91.13
CA ILE A 331 -5.23 -5.36 91.38
C ILE A 331 -6.62 -5.19 90.79
N ASN A 332 -7.59 -5.25 91.69
CA ASN A 332 -9.00 -5.01 91.45
C ASN A 332 -9.20 -3.51 91.19
N ILE A 333 -9.30 -3.09 89.92
CA ILE A 333 -9.76 -1.74 89.61
C ILE A 333 -11.27 -1.72 89.77
N LYS A 334 -11.77 -1.00 90.78
CA LYS A 334 -13.21 -0.77 91.02
C LYS A 334 -13.93 -0.44 89.71
N GLU A 335 -14.90 -1.28 89.37
CA GLU A 335 -15.94 -1.01 88.37
C GLU A 335 -16.64 0.30 88.74
N VAL A 336 -16.69 1.21 87.77
CA VAL A 336 -17.64 2.33 87.79
C VAL A 336 -18.49 2.16 86.54
N SER A 337 -19.76 1.88 86.79
CA SER A 337 -20.86 1.78 85.85
C SER A 337 -21.00 3.06 85.01
N GLU A 338 -21.11 2.89 83.70
CA GLU A 338 -21.98 3.69 82.82
C GLU A 338 -22.12 2.90 81.50
N GLU A 339 -23.11 2.00 81.45
CA GLU A 339 -23.64 1.49 80.17
C GLU A 339 -24.32 2.67 79.46
N LYS A 340 -23.53 3.40 78.67
CA LYS A 340 -24.05 4.32 77.66
C LYS A 340 -23.76 3.70 76.31
N PHE A 341 -24.82 3.21 75.67
CA PHE A 341 -24.81 2.86 74.26
C PHE A 341 -24.31 4.05 73.45
N LEU A 342 -23.30 3.81 72.62
CA LEU A 342 -22.66 4.84 71.81
C LEU A 342 -22.89 4.50 70.35
N ASN A 343 -23.53 5.40 69.61
CA ASN A 343 -23.60 5.27 68.17
C ASN A 343 -22.21 5.53 67.57
N PHE A 344 -21.59 4.52 66.97
CA PHE A 344 -20.28 4.62 66.32
C PHE A 344 -20.36 5.10 64.87
N LYS A 345 -21.54 5.15 64.24
CA LYS A 345 -21.70 5.51 62.83
C LYS A 345 -21.02 6.84 62.51
N ASN A 346 -20.19 6.85 61.46
CA ASN A 346 -19.38 7.97 60.97
C ASN A 346 -18.39 8.56 62.00
N LYS A 347 -17.95 7.77 62.98
CA LYS A 347 -16.96 8.19 63.99
C LYS A 347 -15.64 7.46 63.86
N ASN A 348 -14.58 8.12 64.30
CA ASN A 348 -13.25 7.55 64.42
C ASN A 348 -13.05 6.92 65.81
N VAL A 349 -13.10 5.59 65.87
CA VAL A 349 -12.95 4.79 67.08
C VAL A 349 -11.51 4.28 67.22
N LYS A 350 -10.88 4.51 68.38
CA LYS A 350 -9.53 4.00 68.69
C LYS A 350 -9.59 2.98 69.82
N VAL A 351 -9.13 1.76 69.56
CA VAL A 351 -8.97 0.72 70.59
C VAL A 351 -7.53 0.72 71.07
N VAL A 352 -7.33 0.91 72.38
CA VAL A 352 -6.00 1.04 72.99
C VAL A 352 -5.77 -0.08 73.99
N GLY A 353 -4.62 -0.76 73.86
CA GLY A 353 -4.20 -1.81 74.79
C GLY A 353 -4.71 -3.20 74.41
N GLY A 354 -4.92 -4.05 75.42
CA GLY A 354 -5.40 -5.43 75.23
C GLY A 354 -4.39 -6.40 74.61
N LYS A 355 -4.79 -7.67 74.53
CA LYS A 355 -4.10 -8.77 73.84
C LYS A 355 -4.78 -9.09 72.50
N TRP A 356 -4.93 -8.10 71.64
CA TRP A 356 -5.50 -8.28 70.30
C TRP A 356 -4.51 -8.97 69.35
N ASN A 357 -4.90 -10.11 68.79
CA ASN A 357 -4.15 -10.78 67.73
C ASN A 357 -4.62 -10.32 66.34
N SER A 358 -3.86 -10.63 65.29
CA SER A 358 -4.15 -10.17 63.92
C SER A 358 -5.54 -10.59 63.44
N GLN A 359 -5.98 -11.83 63.71
CA GLN A 359 -7.27 -12.34 63.29
C GLN A 359 -8.44 -11.62 63.97
N SER A 360 -8.33 -11.31 65.26
CA SER A 360 -9.36 -10.57 66.02
C SER A 360 -9.43 -9.10 65.59
N ILE A 361 -8.31 -8.51 65.17
CA ILE A 361 -8.26 -7.14 64.63
C ILE A 361 -8.95 -7.08 63.27
N GLU A 362 -8.70 -8.06 62.39
CA GLU A 362 -9.34 -8.13 61.07
C GLU A 362 -10.87 -8.22 61.21
N LYS A 363 -11.38 -9.15 62.02
CA LYS A 363 -12.82 -9.28 62.27
C LYS A 363 -13.46 -8.01 62.83
N ALA A 364 -12.74 -7.26 63.66
CA ALA A 364 -13.25 -6.00 64.20
C ALA A 364 -13.28 -4.87 63.15
N LYS A 365 -12.31 -4.87 62.22
CA LYS A 365 -12.29 -3.93 61.09
C LYS A 365 -13.39 -4.24 60.07
N GLU A 366 -13.65 -5.52 59.78
CA GLU A 366 -14.76 -5.95 58.94
C GLU A 366 -16.10 -5.47 59.51
N TYR A 367 -16.34 -5.72 60.81
CA TYR A 367 -17.53 -5.21 61.50
C TYR A 367 -17.63 -3.68 61.46
N ALA A 368 -16.53 -2.96 61.63
CA ALA A 368 -16.54 -1.49 61.57
C ALA A 368 -16.94 -0.97 60.19
N LEU A 369 -16.51 -1.66 59.13
CA LEU A 369 -16.89 -1.37 57.76
C LEU A 369 -18.40 -1.59 57.53
N GLU A 370 -18.95 -2.70 58.03
CA GLU A 370 -20.38 -3.01 57.97
C GLU A 370 -21.23 -2.01 58.77
N ALA A 371 -20.73 -1.57 59.92
CA ALA A 371 -21.41 -0.63 60.82
C ALA A 371 -21.08 0.86 60.53
N GLU A 372 -20.42 1.12 59.38
CA GLU A 372 -20.08 2.46 58.88
C GLU A 372 -19.28 3.33 59.87
N PHE A 373 -18.20 2.80 60.45
CA PHE A 373 -17.26 3.57 61.29
C PHE A 373 -15.80 3.16 61.09
N ASP A 374 -14.87 4.05 61.48
CA ASP A 374 -13.44 3.76 61.38
C ASP A 374 -12.92 3.20 62.71
N ILE A 375 -12.16 2.10 62.66
CA ILE A 375 -11.52 1.51 63.83
C ILE A 375 -10.01 1.33 63.65
N GLU A 376 -9.22 1.81 64.61
CA GLU A 376 -7.77 1.60 64.65
C GLU A 376 -7.33 1.06 66.02
N PHE A 377 -6.43 0.07 65.99
CA PHE A 377 -5.89 -0.58 67.18
C PHE A 377 -4.48 -0.04 67.47
N ILE A 378 -4.29 0.46 68.69
CA ILE A 378 -3.03 1.03 69.15
C ILE A 378 -2.56 0.26 70.38
N SER A 379 -1.36 -0.32 70.30
CA SER A 379 -0.74 -0.96 71.45
C SER A 379 -0.53 0.04 72.59
N ALA A 380 -0.73 -0.41 73.84
CA ALA A 380 -0.50 0.40 75.03
C ALA A 380 0.89 1.07 75.06
N LYS A 381 1.95 0.40 74.56
CA LYS A 381 3.31 0.95 74.49
C LYS A 381 3.45 2.13 73.52
N LYS A 382 2.52 2.27 72.57
CA LYS A 382 2.54 3.28 71.49
C LYS A 382 1.65 4.49 71.79
N VAL A 383 0.97 4.53 72.94
CA VAL A 383 0.07 5.63 73.33
C VAL A 383 0.79 6.98 73.36
N PHE A 384 2.00 7.04 73.95
CA PHE A 384 2.79 8.28 74.02
C PHE A 384 3.16 8.85 72.65
N ARG A 385 3.46 7.96 71.69
CA ARG A 385 3.86 8.36 70.33
C ARG A 385 2.68 8.69 69.41
N ASN A 386 1.47 8.29 69.78
CA ASN A 386 0.26 8.50 68.98
C ASN A 386 -0.75 9.39 69.71
N PHE A 387 -0.28 10.22 70.65
CA PHE A 387 -1.16 11.05 71.47
C PHE A 387 -2.02 12.00 70.63
N ASP A 388 -1.44 12.69 69.65
CA ASP A 388 -2.18 13.61 68.77
C ASP A 388 -3.31 12.90 68.01
N LYS A 389 -3.09 11.64 67.61
CA LYS A 389 -4.11 10.80 66.96
C LYS A 389 -5.24 10.40 67.91
N LEU A 390 -4.92 10.16 69.18
CA LEU A 390 -5.90 9.80 70.21
C LEU A 390 -6.73 11.02 70.63
N LYS A 391 -6.12 12.21 70.69
CA LYS A 391 -6.83 13.46 70.98
C LYS A 391 -7.89 13.81 69.93
N ASN A 392 -7.62 13.49 68.67
CA ASN A 392 -8.51 13.78 67.54
C ASN A 392 -9.53 12.65 67.26
N SER A 393 -9.63 11.65 68.13
CA SER A 393 -10.60 10.57 67.96
C SER A 393 -11.94 10.89 68.61
N ASP A 394 -13.02 10.43 68.01
CA ASP A 394 -14.37 10.65 68.50
C ASP A 394 -14.69 9.74 69.71
N ILE A 395 -14.14 8.52 69.71
CA ILE A 395 -14.37 7.51 70.75
C ILE A 395 -13.07 6.74 71.02
N ILE A 396 -12.70 6.62 72.29
CA ILE A 396 -11.55 5.81 72.73
C ILE A 396 -12.06 4.63 73.57
N ILE A 397 -11.74 3.41 73.15
CA ILE A 397 -12.00 2.18 73.89
C ILE A 397 -10.68 1.70 74.47
N PHE A 398 -10.59 1.60 75.80
CA PHE A 398 -9.43 1.09 76.50
C PHE A 398 -9.65 -0.36 76.94
N ASP A 399 -8.80 -1.25 76.48
CA ASP A 399 -8.85 -2.67 76.81
C ASP A 399 -7.91 -2.98 77.99
N THR A 400 -8.52 -3.38 79.10
CA THR A 400 -7.82 -3.65 80.36
C THR A 400 -7.28 -5.07 80.46
N SER A 401 -7.45 -5.93 79.44
CA SER A 401 -6.98 -7.33 79.49
C SER A 401 -5.45 -7.50 79.48
N TYR A 402 -4.72 -6.39 79.31
CA TYR A 402 -3.27 -6.31 79.41
C TYR A 402 -2.92 -5.15 80.36
N ASN A 403 -2.13 -5.44 81.40
CA ASN A 403 -1.80 -4.49 82.46
C ASN A 403 -1.03 -3.27 81.92
N SER A 404 -1.75 -2.20 81.56
CA SER A 404 -1.16 -0.90 81.20
C SER A 404 -1.87 0.27 81.89
N HIS A 405 -1.93 0.21 83.22
CA HIS A 405 -2.54 1.23 84.08
C HIS A 405 -1.99 2.64 83.81
N SER A 406 -0.68 2.76 83.52
CA SER A 406 -0.03 4.04 83.20
C SER A 406 -0.59 4.67 81.92
N ALA A 407 -0.90 3.88 80.89
CA ALA A 407 -1.52 4.36 79.66
C ALA A 407 -2.97 4.82 79.90
N TYR A 408 -3.71 4.09 80.75
CA TYR A 408 -5.08 4.43 81.11
C TYR A 408 -5.19 5.76 81.85
N TYR A 409 -4.45 5.92 82.96
CA TYR A 409 -4.48 7.14 83.77
C TYR A 409 -3.94 8.35 83.00
N LYS A 410 -2.97 8.13 82.11
CA LYS A 410 -2.46 9.19 81.25
C LYS A 410 -3.53 9.68 80.26
N LEU A 411 -4.25 8.78 79.58
CA LEU A 411 -5.38 9.19 78.72
C LEU A 411 -6.47 9.93 79.50
N LYS A 412 -6.76 9.46 80.72
CA LYS A 412 -7.73 10.12 81.60
C LYS A 412 -7.28 11.52 82.04
N SER A 413 -5.99 11.71 82.31
CA SER A 413 -5.43 13.01 82.72
C SER A 413 -5.56 14.09 81.64
N TYR A 414 -5.74 13.70 80.38
CA TYR A 414 -5.97 14.61 79.26
C TYR A 414 -7.45 14.95 79.03
N GLY A 415 -8.35 14.55 79.93
CA GLY A 415 -9.78 14.87 79.85
C GLY A 415 -10.55 14.16 78.74
N LEU A 416 -9.97 13.11 78.14
CA LEU A 416 -10.60 12.36 77.06
C LEU A 416 -11.72 11.45 77.61
N LYS A 417 -12.83 11.32 76.88
CA LYS A 417 -13.90 10.35 77.20
C LYS A 417 -13.45 8.96 76.76
N ILE A 418 -13.35 8.03 77.71
CA ILE A 418 -12.79 6.68 77.50
C ILE A 418 -13.81 5.62 77.92
N CYS A 419 -14.16 4.73 77.01
CA CYS A 419 -14.93 3.51 77.25
C CYS A 419 -13.98 2.38 77.62
N ARG A 420 -14.44 1.38 78.39
CA ARG A 420 -13.59 0.27 78.84
C ARG A 420 -14.15 -1.07 78.41
N ILE A 421 -13.25 -1.98 78.03
CA ILE A 421 -13.55 -3.40 77.86
C ILE A 421 -12.55 -4.23 78.67
N SER A 422 -13.02 -5.32 79.27
CA SER A 422 -12.19 -6.17 80.15
C SER A 422 -11.49 -7.31 79.42
N THR A 423 -11.84 -7.55 78.17
CA THR A 423 -11.34 -8.66 77.35
C THR A 423 -11.22 -8.23 75.89
N SER A 424 -10.11 -8.58 75.23
CA SER A 424 -9.88 -8.36 73.80
C SER A 424 -10.77 -9.23 72.90
N ASN A 425 -12.03 -8.85 72.78
CA ASN A 425 -13.06 -9.60 72.04
C ASN A 425 -14.00 -8.63 71.30
N LEU A 426 -14.27 -8.92 70.03
CA LEU A 426 -15.21 -8.19 69.16
C LEU A 426 -16.59 -8.01 69.79
N GLU A 427 -17.12 -9.03 70.47
CA GLU A 427 -18.45 -8.96 71.09
C GLU A 427 -18.53 -7.87 72.17
N LYS A 428 -17.42 -7.51 72.81
CA LYS A 428 -17.37 -6.38 73.74
C LYS A 428 -17.48 -5.04 73.02
N ILE A 429 -16.93 -4.93 71.81
CA ILE A 429 -17.04 -3.73 70.98
C ILE A 429 -18.48 -3.59 70.46
N LYS A 430 -19.09 -4.69 69.98
CA LYS A 430 -20.50 -4.70 69.54
C LYS A 430 -21.46 -4.26 70.64
N LYS A 431 -21.25 -4.73 71.88
CA LYS A 431 -22.08 -4.34 73.03
C LYS A 431 -22.04 -2.84 73.34
N LEU A 432 -20.96 -2.14 72.99
CA LEU A 432 -20.86 -0.69 73.14
C LEU A 432 -21.58 0.07 72.00
N ASN A 433 -21.77 -0.58 70.85
CA ASN A 433 -22.35 -0.04 69.62
C ASN A 433 -23.76 -0.59 69.32
N LEU A 434 -24.64 -0.54 70.32
CA LEU A 434 -26.03 -0.99 70.20
C LEU A 434 -26.98 0.19 70.03
#